data_AF-A0A9X2S7H0-F1
#
_entry.id   AF-A0A9X2S7H0-F1
#
_cell.length_a   1.000
_cell.length_b   1.000
_cell.length_c   1.000
_cell.angle_alpha   90.00
_cell.angle_beta   90.00
_cell.angle_gamma   90.00
#
_symmetry.space_group_name_H-M   'P 1'
#
loop_
_entity.id
_entity.type
_entity.pdbx_description
1 polymer ?
#
loop_
_entity_poly.entity_id
_entity_poly.type
_entity_poly.pdbx_seq_one_letter_code
_entity_poly.pdbx_strand_id
1 'polypeptide(L)'
;MRKKWTYIIAAAMLIGLAGCSGGDADSVSITTPQAAVSAEPTRQADAPASVPAASPSPSEPAASPSPSPTAEEAPKRYRMSEAYRFVPIGDAPKKAVLLTFDDGPKDKEIITSILDTLDQHKAKAIFFVNGYRVDQNPELLKLIFERGGTIGNHSYDHINLKNEDEAVVEDQLSRVQRSVDDLVGSKPKFFRPPFGAGGDTVKKTAKNHGMLYMTWSNGSLDWDSSARDKPEVVIRNVMEQLHPGANILMHELPWTADALDELLTKIEAEGYLFIDPETIAITD
;
A
#
# COMPACT_ATOMS: atom_id res chain seq x y z
N MET A 1 14.65 -7.95 45.08
CA MET A 1 15.72 -7.08 44.57
C MET A 1 15.19 -6.30 43.38
N ARG A 2 15.13 -4.96 43.43
CA ARG A 2 14.65 -4.11 42.31
C ARG A 2 15.84 -3.47 41.62
N LYS A 3 16.12 -3.83 40.36
CA LYS A 3 17.12 -3.14 39.53
C LYS A 3 16.45 -1.93 38.88
N LYS A 4 17.01 -0.73 39.10
CA LYS A 4 16.65 0.48 38.36
C LYS A 4 17.42 0.48 37.04
N TRP A 5 16.77 0.83 35.94
CA TRP A 5 17.43 1.20 34.69
C TRP A 5 17.43 2.72 34.58
N THR A 6 18.58 3.28 34.25
CA THR A 6 18.77 4.72 34.05
C THR A 6 18.94 4.96 32.56
N TYR A 7 18.03 5.70 31.94
CA TYR A 7 18.16 6.11 30.55
C TYR A 7 19.15 7.27 30.45
N ILE A 8 20.11 7.18 29.52
CA ILE A 8 20.99 8.29 29.15
C ILE A 8 20.48 8.85 27.82
N ILE A 9 20.01 10.10 27.85
CA ILE A 9 19.63 10.85 26.66
C ILE A 9 20.88 11.58 26.16
N ALA A 10 21.35 11.27 24.96
CA ALA A 10 22.42 12.01 24.30
C ALA A 10 21.80 13.07 23.37
N ALA A 11 21.79 14.33 23.82
CA ALA A 11 21.45 15.48 22.97
C ALA A 11 22.73 16.03 22.31
N ALA A 12 22.74 16.12 20.98
CA ALA A 12 23.81 16.78 20.23
C ALA A 12 23.44 18.26 19.97
N MET A 13 24.21 19.19 20.52
CA MET A 13 24.00 20.63 20.39
C MET A 13 24.60 21.21 19.10
N LEU A 14 23.96 22.28 18.60
CA LEU A 14 24.48 23.19 17.58
C LEU A 14 25.61 24.10 18.12
N ILE A 15 26.60 24.36 17.26
CA ILE A 15 27.64 25.42 17.28
C ILE A 15 27.91 25.70 15.78
N GLY A 16 28.13 26.89 15.19
CA GLY A 16 28.65 28.19 15.64
C GLY A 16 30.06 28.41 15.05
N LEU A 17 30.47 29.56 14.50
CA LEU A 17 29.83 30.87 14.22
C LEU A 17 30.70 31.65 13.18
N ALA A 18 30.23 32.81 12.69
CA ALA A 18 30.95 33.82 11.87
C ALA A 18 31.27 33.48 10.39
N GLY A 19 31.36 34.45 9.46
CA GLY A 19 31.17 35.90 9.58
C GLY A 19 31.14 36.63 8.21
N CYS A 20 30.75 37.91 8.19
CA CYS A 20 30.50 38.70 6.96
C CYS A 20 31.75 39.47 6.45
N SER A 21 31.84 39.76 5.14
CA SER A 21 32.14 41.12 4.58
C SER A 21 32.52 41.12 3.08
N GLY A 22 31.85 41.98 2.27
CA GLY A 22 32.29 42.48 0.95
C GLY A 22 32.19 41.50 -0.25
N GLY A 23 31.96 41.94 -1.50
CA GLY A 23 31.64 43.29 -1.99
C GLY A 23 31.83 43.41 -3.52
N ASP A 24 30.73 43.66 -4.24
CA ASP A 24 30.55 44.17 -5.62
C ASP A 24 31.21 43.51 -6.87
N ALA A 25 30.43 43.57 -7.97
CA ALA A 25 30.75 43.42 -9.41
C ALA A 25 31.41 42.08 -9.88
N ASP A 26 30.85 41.33 -10.83
CA ASP A 26 30.52 41.80 -12.19
C ASP A 26 29.38 41.01 -12.85
N SER A 27 28.64 41.67 -13.74
CA SER A 27 27.56 41.06 -14.54
C SER A 27 28.02 40.79 -15.98
N VAL A 28 27.93 39.54 -16.44
CA VAL A 28 28.16 39.18 -17.85
C VAL A 28 26.95 38.47 -18.43
N SER A 29 26.25 39.14 -19.34
CA SER A 29 25.19 38.58 -20.16
C SER A 29 25.77 38.11 -21.51
N ILE A 30 25.49 36.86 -21.90
CA ILE A 30 25.64 36.37 -23.29
C ILE A 30 24.39 35.53 -23.61
N THR A 31 23.36 36.15 -24.16
CA THR A 31 23.05 36.23 -25.61
C THR A 31 22.42 34.95 -26.17
N THR A 32 21.09 34.98 -26.31
CA THR A 32 20.31 34.05 -27.15
C THR A 32 20.25 34.58 -28.59
N PRO A 33 20.50 33.75 -29.62
CA PRO A 33 20.16 34.11 -31.00
C PRO A 33 18.70 33.78 -31.30
N GLN A 34 17.89 34.82 -31.51
CA GLN A 34 16.57 34.73 -32.13
C GLN A 34 16.71 34.90 -33.65
N ALA A 35 15.97 34.12 -34.44
CA ALA A 35 15.77 34.37 -35.86
C ALA A 35 14.28 34.26 -36.22
N ALA A 36 13.63 35.41 -36.34
CA ALA A 36 12.45 35.59 -37.19
C ALA A 36 12.96 36.13 -38.58
N VAL A 37 12.18 36.35 -39.64
CA VAL A 37 10.77 36.78 -39.78
C VAL A 37 10.31 36.53 -41.23
N SER A 38 8.98 36.40 -41.43
CA SER A 38 8.17 36.88 -42.59
C SER A 38 8.53 36.44 -44.03
N ALA A 39 7.60 36.27 -44.99
CA ALA A 39 6.33 36.95 -45.20
C ALA A 39 5.40 36.17 -46.17
N GLU A 40 4.10 36.44 -46.11
CA GLU A 40 3.07 36.05 -47.09
C GLU A 40 2.92 37.15 -48.18
N PRO A 41 2.36 36.87 -49.38
CA PRO A 41 0.97 37.29 -49.59
C PRO A 41 0.10 36.46 -50.58
N THR A 42 -1.22 36.50 -50.32
CA THR A 42 -2.40 36.08 -51.11
C THR A 42 -2.43 36.39 -52.63
N ARG A 43 -2.97 35.46 -53.45
CA ARG A 43 -4.37 35.51 -53.98
C ARG A 43 -4.78 34.37 -54.96
N GLN A 44 -5.88 33.69 -54.59
CA GLN A 44 -7.13 33.47 -55.35
C GLN A 44 -7.23 32.61 -56.66
N ALA A 45 -8.01 31.52 -56.51
CA ALA A 45 -8.96 30.85 -57.45
C ALA A 45 -8.49 30.20 -58.77
N ASP A 46 -8.77 28.89 -58.90
CA ASP A 46 -9.95 28.44 -59.68
C ASP A 46 -10.42 27.02 -59.25
N ALA A 47 -11.67 26.67 -59.55
CA ALA A 47 -12.26 25.33 -59.32
C ALA A 47 -12.51 24.61 -60.67
N PRO A 48 -12.74 23.27 -60.69
CA PRO A 48 -14.15 22.84 -60.73
C PRO A 48 -14.51 21.45 -60.14
N ALA A 49 -15.81 21.30 -59.86
CA ALA A 49 -16.66 20.11 -60.06
C ALA A 49 -16.37 18.75 -59.37
N SER A 50 -16.89 18.63 -58.14
CA SER A 50 -17.89 17.63 -57.71
C SER A 50 -18.06 16.27 -58.44
N VAL A 51 -18.00 15.18 -57.67
CA VAL A 51 -18.67 13.88 -57.91
C VAL A 51 -19.38 13.48 -56.61
N PRO A 52 -20.62 12.94 -56.62
CA PRO A 52 -21.47 12.91 -55.42
C PRO A 52 -21.16 11.79 -54.43
N ALA A 53 -21.46 12.06 -53.15
CA ALA A 53 -21.32 11.10 -52.06
C ALA A 53 -22.41 10.01 -52.08
N ALA A 54 -22.01 8.77 -51.79
CA ALA A 54 -22.93 7.69 -51.43
C ALA A 54 -23.07 7.62 -49.90
N SER A 55 -24.30 7.70 -49.39
CA SER A 55 -24.59 7.52 -47.97
C SER A 55 -24.51 6.04 -47.57
N PRO A 56 -23.82 5.67 -46.47
CA PRO A 56 -24.06 4.41 -45.79
C PRO A 56 -25.35 4.48 -44.95
N SER A 57 -26.05 3.34 -44.83
CA SER A 57 -27.25 3.17 -44.00
C SER A 57 -26.96 3.30 -42.49
N PRO A 58 -27.99 3.56 -41.66
CA PRO A 58 -27.80 3.72 -40.22
C PRO A 58 -27.40 2.39 -39.55
N SER A 59 -26.36 2.45 -38.72
CA SER A 59 -25.93 1.31 -37.91
C SER A 59 -26.98 0.95 -36.85
N GLU A 60 -27.18 -0.36 -36.70
CA GLU A 60 -28.00 -0.97 -35.65
C GLU A 60 -27.48 -0.61 -34.25
N PRO A 61 -28.33 -0.43 -33.21
CA PRO A 61 -27.86 -0.10 -31.88
C PRO A 61 -27.04 -1.26 -31.30
N ALA A 62 -25.80 -0.99 -30.92
CA ALA A 62 -24.96 -1.97 -30.26
C ALA A 62 -25.63 -2.49 -28.98
N ALA A 63 -25.87 -3.79 -28.91
CA ALA A 63 -26.43 -4.43 -27.73
C ALA A 63 -25.56 -4.16 -26.51
N SER A 64 -26.15 -3.63 -25.44
CA SER A 64 -25.44 -3.40 -24.18
C SER A 64 -24.84 -4.71 -23.65
N PRO A 65 -23.61 -4.70 -23.11
CA PRO A 65 -23.08 -5.89 -22.46
C PRO A 65 -23.98 -6.26 -21.29
N SER A 66 -24.47 -7.50 -21.28
CA SER A 66 -25.14 -8.05 -20.11
C SER A 66 -24.19 -8.08 -18.92
N PRO A 67 -24.67 -7.88 -17.68
CA PRO A 67 -23.81 -7.93 -16.50
C PRO A 67 -23.16 -9.30 -16.38
N SER A 68 -21.85 -9.33 -16.13
CA SER A 68 -21.12 -10.54 -15.75
C SER A 68 -21.79 -11.20 -14.54
N PRO A 69 -21.76 -12.54 -14.43
CA PRO A 69 -22.31 -13.23 -13.27
C PRO A 69 -21.63 -12.73 -12.00
N THR A 70 -22.44 -12.37 -11.00
CA THR A 70 -21.97 -11.99 -9.66
C THR A 70 -21.07 -13.11 -9.13
N ALA A 71 -19.80 -12.79 -8.88
CA ALA A 71 -18.89 -13.74 -8.24
C ALA A 71 -19.47 -14.13 -6.88
N GLU A 72 -19.71 -15.42 -6.68
CA GLU A 72 -20.24 -15.95 -5.42
C GLU A 72 -19.22 -15.68 -4.32
N GLU A 73 -19.63 -14.95 -3.28
CA GLU A 73 -18.70 -14.45 -2.27
C GLU A 73 -18.08 -15.62 -1.49
N ALA A 74 -16.74 -15.64 -1.40
CA ALA A 74 -16.02 -16.73 -0.75
C ALA A 74 -16.48 -16.94 0.70
N PRO A 75 -16.74 -18.19 1.13
CA PRO A 75 -17.27 -18.47 2.45
C PRO A 75 -16.29 -18.01 3.53
N LYS A 76 -16.80 -17.32 4.55
CA LYS A 76 -15.94 -16.79 5.63
C LYS A 76 -15.45 -17.93 6.52
N ARG A 77 -14.12 -18.09 6.59
CA ARG A 77 -13.41 -19.16 7.28
C ARG A 77 -12.72 -18.69 8.56
N TYR A 78 -12.46 -17.40 8.72
CA TYR A 78 -11.78 -16.84 9.88
C TYR A 78 -12.48 -15.57 10.37
N ARG A 79 -12.49 -15.38 11.69
CA ARG A 79 -12.86 -14.11 12.33
C ARG A 79 -11.69 -13.59 13.15
N MET A 80 -11.53 -12.28 13.21
CA MET A 80 -10.54 -11.69 14.11
C MET A 80 -11.03 -11.75 15.57
N SER A 81 -10.10 -11.71 16.51
CA SER A 81 -10.34 -11.58 17.95
C SER A 81 -9.82 -10.24 18.46
N GLU A 82 -10.23 -9.82 19.66
CA GLU A 82 -9.73 -8.60 20.35
C GLU A 82 -8.20 -8.50 20.45
N ALA A 83 -7.49 -9.63 20.40
CA ALA A 83 -6.02 -9.70 20.40
C ALA A 83 -5.41 -9.69 18.99
N TYR A 84 -6.17 -9.28 17.96
CA TYR A 84 -5.82 -9.27 16.54
C TYR A 84 -5.38 -10.63 15.97
N ARG A 85 -5.79 -11.73 16.61
CA ARG A 85 -5.55 -13.11 16.16
C ARG A 85 -6.74 -13.63 15.37
N PHE A 86 -6.50 -14.41 14.33
CA PHE A 86 -7.54 -15.05 13.52
C PHE A 86 -7.96 -16.40 14.10
N VAL A 87 -9.25 -16.50 14.42
CA VAL A 87 -9.88 -17.71 14.97
C VAL A 87 -10.69 -18.37 13.85
N PRO A 88 -10.54 -19.69 13.63
CA PRO A 88 -11.31 -20.38 12.59
C PRO A 88 -12.82 -20.39 12.90
N ILE A 89 -13.60 -20.32 11.83
CA ILE A 89 -15.03 -20.52 11.78
C ILE A 89 -15.29 -21.92 11.22
N GLY A 90 -16.16 -22.69 11.86
CA GLY A 90 -16.50 -24.04 11.42
C GLY A 90 -15.30 -25.00 11.45
N ASP A 91 -14.99 -25.59 10.29
CA ASP A 91 -13.94 -26.60 10.10
C ASP A 91 -12.57 -26.02 9.71
N ALA A 92 -12.44 -24.69 9.65
CA ALA A 92 -11.24 -24.04 9.11
C ALA A 92 -9.97 -24.42 9.91
N PRO A 93 -8.81 -24.59 9.24
CA PRO A 93 -7.57 -25.00 9.89
C PRO A 93 -7.14 -24.10 11.05
N LYS A 94 -6.82 -24.71 12.20
CA LYS A 94 -6.39 -23.97 13.40
C LYS A 94 -4.97 -23.42 13.27
N LYS A 95 -4.05 -24.17 12.67
CA LYS A 95 -2.69 -23.70 12.35
C LYS A 95 -2.73 -22.95 11.04
N ALA A 96 -3.15 -21.69 11.10
CA ALA A 96 -3.07 -20.76 9.99
C ALA A 96 -2.56 -19.39 10.46
N VAL A 97 -1.91 -18.64 9.57
CA VAL A 97 -1.41 -17.28 9.82
C VAL A 97 -1.77 -16.35 8.68
N LEU A 98 -1.98 -15.07 9.00
CA LEU A 98 -2.16 -14.01 8.01
C LEU A 98 -0.83 -13.29 7.80
N LEU A 99 -0.41 -13.16 6.54
CA LEU A 99 0.73 -12.34 6.13
C LEU A 99 0.24 -10.92 5.83
N THR A 100 0.93 -9.90 6.35
CA THR A 100 0.60 -8.50 6.09
C THR A 100 1.86 -7.66 5.89
N PHE A 101 1.82 -6.75 4.92
CA PHE A 101 2.90 -5.83 4.57
C PHE A 101 2.43 -4.39 4.68
N ASP A 102 3.09 -3.59 5.50
CA ASP A 102 2.83 -2.16 5.67
C ASP A 102 3.76 -1.30 4.81
N ASP A 103 3.40 -0.01 4.74
CA ASP A 103 4.15 1.07 4.08
C ASP A 103 4.25 1.00 2.54
N GLY A 104 3.44 0.17 1.86
CA GLY A 104 3.47 0.04 0.40
C GLY A 104 2.69 1.12 -0.38
N PRO A 105 2.76 1.12 -1.74
CA PRO A 105 3.77 0.46 -2.57
C PRO A 105 4.99 1.37 -2.79
N LYS A 106 6.22 0.89 -2.56
CA LYS A 106 7.44 1.72 -2.58
C LYS A 106 8.29 1.61 -3.83
N ASP A 107 8.56 0.38 -4.25
CA ASP A 107 9.69 0.01 -5.10
C ASP A 107 9.34 -1.25 -5.88
N LYS A 108 9.66 -1.27 -7.17
CA LYS A 108 9.18 -2.29 -8.10
C LYS A 108 9.88 -3.63 -7.88
N GLU A 109 11.18 -3.61 -7.67
CA GLU A 109 12.01 -4.78 -7.48
C GLU A 109 11.67 -5.48 -6.16
N ILE A 110 11.49 -4.71 -5.06
CA ILE A 110 11.05 -5.24 -3.76
C ILE A 110 9.66 -5.89 -3.88
N ILE A 111 8.66 -5.18 -4.42
CA ILE A 111 7.30 -5.71 -4.47
C ILE A 111 7.17 -6.91 -5.41
N THR A 112 7.91 -6.92 -6.53
CA THR A 112 7.93 -8.08 -7.43
C THR A 112 8.53 -9.30 -6.74
N SER A 113 9.64 -9.14 -6.00
CA SER A 113 10.26 -10.24 -5.22
C SER A 113 9.31 -10.81 -4.17
N ILE A 114 8.59 -9.95 -3.43
CA ILE A 114 7.58 -10.36 -2.45
C ILE A 114 6.45 -11.15 -3.13
N LEU A 115 5.91 -10.64 -4.24
CA LEU A 115 4.81 -11.30 -4.97
C LEU A 115 5.23 -12.62 -5.60
N ASP A 116 6.45 -12.72 -6.14
CA ASP A 116 7.01 -13.96 -6.70
C ASP A 116 7.15 -15.03 -5.61
N THR A 117 7.62 -14.66 -4.42
CA THR A 117 7.69 -15.57 -3.25
C THR A 117 6.30 -15.99 -2.77
N LEU A 118 5.34 -15.06 -2.69
CA LEU A 118 3.96 -15.41 -2.31
C LEU A 118 3.35 -16.41 -3.29
N ASP A 119 3.56 -16.24 -4.60
CA ASP A 119 3.06 -17.18 -5.61
C ASP A 119 3.76 -18.56 -5.54
N GLN A 120 5.07 -18.61 -5.24
CA GLN A 120 5.80 -19.86 -5.01
C GLN A 120 5.20 -20.68 -3.86
N HIS A 121 4.90 -20.04 -2.73
CA HIS A 121 4.25 -20.65 -1.57
C HIS A 121 2.71 -20.75 -1.69
N LYS A 122 2.11 -20.25 -2.78
CA LYS A 122 0.65 -20.10 -2.95
C LYS A 122 -0.01 -19.35 -1.79
N ALA A 123 0.76 -18.46 -1.17
CA ALA A 123 0.35 -17.66 -0.03
C ALA A 123 -0.45 -16.44 -0.50
N LYS A 124 -1.28 -15.91 0.39
CA LYS A 124 -1.99 -14.65 0.20
C LYS A 124 -1.74 -13.71 1.37
N ALA A 125 -1.76 -12.41 1.09
CA ALA A 125 -1.34 -11.38 2.02
C ALA A 125 -2.17 -10.10 1.85
N ILE A 126 -2.21 -9.29 2.90
CA ILE A 126 -2.76 -7.92 2.85
C ILE A 126 -1.61 -6.92 2.73
N PHE A 127 -1.67 -6.04 1.74
CA PHE A 127 -0.75 -4.93 1.54
C PHE A 127 -1.44 -3.64 2.02
N PHE A 128 -1.06 -3.15 3.19
CA PHE A 128 -1.56 -1.92 3.78
C PHE A 128 -0.82 -0.73 3.15
N VAL A 129 -1.47 -0.10 2.16
CA VAL A 129 -0.85 0.96 1.35
C VAL A 129 -1.10 2.35 1.92
N ASN A 130 -0.12 3.25 1.76
CA ASN A 130 -0.31 4.67 2.04
C ASN A 130 -0.79 5.40 0.79
N GLY A 131 -1.74 6.32 0.97
CA GLY A 131 -2.29 7.10 -0.16
C GLY A 131 -1.24 7.89 -0.93
N TYR A 132 -0.30 8.54 -0.24
CA TYR A 132 0.76 9.28 -0.92
C TYR A 132 1.68 8.40 -1.79
N ARG A 133 1.83 7.11 -1.43
CA ARG A 133 2.61 6.12 -2.19
C ARG A 133 1.82 5.54 -3.36
N VAL A 134 0.52 5.34 -3.19
CA VAL A 134 -0.41 4.97 -4.27
C VAL A 134 -0.41 6.03 -5.38
N ASP A 135 -0.45 7.32 -5.00
CA ASP A 135 -0.43 8.42 -5.96
C ASP A 135 0.95 8.59 -6.65
N GLN A 136 2.04 8.13 -6.02
CA GLN A 136 3.39 8.11 -6.60
C GLN A 136 3.64 6.91 -7.53
N ASN A 137 3.13 5.73 -7.17
CA ASN A 137 3.40 4.44 -7.81
C ASN A 137 2.09 3.68 -8.16
N PRO A 138 1.15 4.27 -8.93
CA PRO A 138 -0.17 3.69 -9.18
C PRO A 138 -0.12 2.37 -9.96
N GLU A 139 0.91 2.15 -10.77
CA GLU A 139 1.17 0.87 -11.45
C GLU A 139 1.61 -0.25 -10.50
N LEU A 140 2.29 0.07 -9.38
CA LEU A 140 2.63 -0.93 -8.37
C LEU A 140 1.41 -1.38 -7.57
N LEU A 141 0.47 -0.48 -7.27
CA LEU A 141 -0.81 -0.86 -6.67
C LEU A 141 -1.56 -1.85 -7.58
N LYS A 142 -1.62 -1.56 -8.88
CA LYS A 142 -2.24 -2.44 -9.88
C LYS A 142 -1.54 -3.80 -9.96
N LEU A 143 -0.21 -3.82 -9.97
CA LEU A 143 0.58 -5.06 -9.95
C LEU A 143 0.24 -5.95 -8.73
N ILE A 144 0.15 -5.36 -7.53
CA ILE A 144 -0.24 -6.10 -6.31
C ILE A 144 -1.63 -6.71 -6.50
N PHE A 145 -2.60 -5.93 -6.95
CA PHE A 145 -3.98 -6.37 -7.13
C PHE A 145 -4.13 -7.44 -8.23
N GLU A 146 -3.47 -7.26 -9.38
CA GLU A 146 -3.47 -8.19 -10.51
C GLU A 146 -2.81 -9.54 -10.17
N ARG A 147 -1.78 -9.55 -9.31
CA ARG A 147 -1.18 -10.77 -8.72
C ARG A 147 -2.04 -11.35 -7.57
N GLY A 148 -3.19 -10.75 -7.29
CA GLY A 148 -4.13 -11.21 -6.27
C GLY A 148 -3.64 -11.00 -4.84
N GLY A 149 -2.88 -9.94 -4.59
CA GLY A 149 -2.64 -9.40 -3.26
C GLY A 149 -3.82 -8.54 -2.81
N THR A 150 -4.26 -8.68 -1.56
CA THR A 150 -5.39 -7.92 -1.03
C THR A 150 -4.93 -6.53 -0.59
N ILE A 151 -5.63 -5.47 -1.03
CA ILE A 151 -5.27 -4.10 -0.62
C ILE A 151 -5.95 -3.73 0.71
N GLY A 152 -5.14 -3.28 1.66
CA GLY A 152 -5.55 -2.67 2.92
C GLY A 152 -5.22 -1.17 2.95
N ASN A 153 -5.88 -0.42 3.82
CA ASN A 153 -5.73 1.02 3.97
C ASN A 153 -4.78 1.36 5.15
N HIS A 154 -3.71 2.11 4.90
CA HIS A 154 -2.72 2.54 5.91
C HIS A 154 -2.66 4.06 6.11
N SER A 155 -3.80 4.74 5.94
CA SER A 155 -3.93 6.20 5.91
C SER A 155 -3.20 6.87 4.74
N TYR A 156 -3.56 8.12 4.43
CA TYR A 156 -3.01 8.79 3.26
C TYR A 156 -1.57 9.25 3.47
N ASP A 157 -1.30 10.05 4.52
CA ASP A 157 -0.01 10.72 4.79
C ASP A 157 0.85 9.97 5.84
N HIS A 158 0.40 8.80 6.32
CA HIS A 158 1.06 8.01 7.37
C HIS A 158 1.32 8.78 8.70
N ILE A 159 0.44 9.75 9.02
CA ILE A 159 0.49 10.48 10.30
C ILE A 159 -0.04 9.62 11.48
N ASN A 160 0.35 9.97 12.71
CA ASN A 160 -0.16 9.32 13.91
C ASN A 160 -1.59 9.78 14.23
N LEU A 161 -2.58 8.95 13.88
CA LEU A 161 -4.01 9.29 13.97
C LEU A 161 -4.59 9.28 15.40
N LYS A 162 -3.84 8.88 16.42
CA LYS A 162 -4.38 8.55 17.75
C LYS A 162 -5.17 9.66 18.43
N ASN A 163 -4.73 10.91 18.26
CA ASN A 163 -5.33 12.09 18.88
C ASN A 163 -5.79 13.13 17.83
N GLU A 164 -5.91 12.73 16.56
CA GLU A 164 -6.36 13.60 15.48
C GLU A 164 -7.88 13.77 15.49
N ASP A 165 -8.36 14.92 15.02
CA ASP A 165 -9.79 15.23 14.94
C ASP A 165 -10.51 14.34 13.90
N GLU A 166 -11.81 14.11 14.10
CA GLU A 166 -12.62 13.21 13.24
C GLU A 166 -12.55 13.60 11.75
N ALA A 167 -12.46 14.89 11.43
CA ALA A 167 -12.30 15.37 10.05
C ALA A 167 -10.94 15.02 9.43
N VAL A 168 -9.85 15.05 10.22
CA VAL A 168 -8.51 14.64 9.77
C VAL A 168 -8.48 13.13 9.53
N VAL A 169 -9.01 12.35 10.48
CA VAL A 169 -9.12 10.90 10.34
C VAL A 169 -9.96 10.51 9.12
N GLU A 170 -11.09 11.19 8.88
CA GLU A 170 -11.94 10.95 7.71
C GLU A 170 -11.23 11.27 6.38
N ASP A 171 -10.49 12.38 6.29
CA ASP A 171 -9.70 12.70 5.09
C ASP A 171 -8.63 11.62 4.83
N GLN A 172 -7.88 11.27 5.86
CA GLN A 172 -6.78 10.30 5.81
C GLN A 172 -7.24 8.90 5.37
N LEU A 173 -8.42 8.44 5.81
CA LEU A 173 -8.94 7.13 5.41
C LEU A 173 -9.65 7.21 4.05
N SER A 174 -10.52 8.21 3.84
CA SER A 174 -11.38 8.29 2.66
C SER A 174 -10.62 8.58 1.37
N ARG A 175 -9.48 9.30 1.42
CA ARG A 175 -8.62 9.51 0.25
C ARG A 175 -8.04 8.20 -0.26
N VAL A 176 -7.53 7.34 0.62
CA VAL A 176 -7.05 5.99 0.25
C VAL A 176 -8.18 5.12 -0.27
N GLN A 177 -9.37 5.15 0.35
CA GLN A 177 -10.54 4.43 -0.18
C GLN A 177 -10.87 4.85 -1.61
N ARG A 178 -10.75 6.14 -1.96
CA ARG A 178 -10.99 6.65 -3.33
C ARG A 178 -9.86 6.28 -4.29
N SER A 179 -8.60 6.61 -3.99
CA SER A 179 -7.47 6.32 -4.90
C SER A 179 -7.37 4.83 -5.26
N VAL A 180 -7.64 3.92 -4.31
CA VAL A 180 -7.64 2.47 -4.60
C VAL A 180 -8.86 2.06 -5.45
N ASP A 181 -10.06 2.54 -5.14
CA ASP A 181 -11.28 2.25 -5.92
C ASP A 181 -11.16 2.74 -7.38
N ASP A 182 -10.64 3.96 -7.57
CA ASP A 182 -10.42 4.55 -8.90
C ASP A 182 -9.36 3.80 -9.73
N LEU A 183 -8.37 3.16 -9.07
CA LEU A 183 -7.28 2.44 -9.74
C LEU A 183 -7.58 0.96 -10.02
N VAL A 184 -8.28 0.26 -9.13
CA VAL A 184 -8.51 -1.20 -9.23
C VAL A 184 -9.98 -1.64 -9.07
N GLY A 185 -10.92 -0.72 -8.88
CA GLY A 185 -12.36 -1.02 -8.78
C GLY A 185 -12.77 -1.80 -7.53
N SER A 186 -11.95 -1.76 -6.47
CA SER A 186 -12.17 -2.50 -5.24
C SER A 186 -11.69 -1.71 -4.01
N LYS A 187 -12.61 -1.22 -3.20
CA LYS A 187 -12.29 -0.54 -1.93
C LYS A 187 -11.59 -1.48 -0.93
N PRO A 188 -10.56 -1.01 -0.21
CA PRO A 188 -9.99 -1.74 0.91
C PRO A 188 -11.05 -2.10 1.96
N LYS A 189 -11.04 -3.37 2.39
CA LYS A 189 -11.90 -3.93 3.47
C LYS A 189 -11.19 -4.00 4.82
N PHE A 190 -9.91 -3.63 4.86
CA PHE A 190 -9.03 -3.76 6.01
C PHE A 190 -8.34 -2.42 6.26
N PHE A 191 -8.24 -2.03 7.53
CA PHE A 191 -7.53 -0.83 7.94
C PHE A 191 -6.54 -1.15 9.05
N ARG A 192 -5.33 -0.59 8.94
CA ARG A 192 -4.32 -0.60 10.00
C ARG A 192 -3.85 0.83 10.25
N PRO A 193 -3.89 1.35 11.49
CA PRO A 193 -3.39 2.69 11.77
C PRO A 193 -1.86 2.73 11.69
N PRO A 194 -1.28 3.81 11.13
CA PRO A 194 0.16 4.12 11.25
C PRO A 194 0.68 3.92 12.67
N PHE A 195 1.88 3.34 12.81
CA PHE A 195 2.54 3.05 14.09
C PHE A 195 1.74 2.15 15.05
N GLY A 196 0.67 1.48 14.60
CA GLY A 196 -0.31 0.82 15.48
C GLY A 196 -1.11 1.79 16.36
N ALA A 197 -1.02 3.09 16.11
CA ALA A 197 -1.51 4.16 16.98
C ALA A 197 -2.92 4.62 16.59
N GLY A 198 -3.92 3.82 16.96
CA GLY A 198 -5.33 4.20 16.84
C GLY A 198 -5.94 4.79 18.11
N GLY A 199 -7.20 5.17 17.99
CA GLY A 199 -8.10 5.63 19.06
C GLY A 199 -9.56 5.35 18.68
N ASP A 200 -10.52 5.72 19.54
CA ASP A 200 -11.93 5.40 19.31
C ASP A 200 -12.48 6.11 18.06
N THR A 201 -12.06 7.34 17.78
CA THR A 201 -12.32 8.06 16.52
C THR A 201 -11.85 7.24 15.32
N VAL A 202 -10.60 6.75 15.33
CA VAL A 202 -10.01 5.98 14.22
C VAL A 202 -10.76 4.66 13.99
N LYS A 203 -11.11 3.95 15.06
CA LYS A 203 -11.91 2.71 14.98
C LYS A 203 -13.32 2.98 14.43
N LYS A 204 -13.99 4.03 14.91
CA LYS A 204 -15.32 4.46 14.43
C LYS A 204 -15.27 4.81 12.95
N THR A 205 -14.29 5.61 12.50
CA THR A 205 -14.14 5.99 11.10
C THR A 205 -13.85 4.77 10.22
N ALA A 206 -12.92 3.89 10.60
CA ALA A 206 -12.66 2.66 9.85
C ALA A 206 -13.92 1.80 9.69
N LYS A 207 -14.70 1.63 10.78
CA LYS A 207 -15.99 0.93 10.77
C LYS A 207 -17.03 1.61 9.88
N ASN A 208 -17.11 2.94 9.86
CA ASN A 208 -18.02 3.69 8.99
C ASN A 208 -17.71 3.47 7.49
N HIS A 209 -16.43 3.26 7.15
CA HIS A 209 -15.98 2.88 5.79
C HIS A 209 -16.11 1.37 5.51
N GLY A 210 -16.69 0.59 6.42
CA GLY A 210 -16.83 -0.86 6.28
C GLY A 210 -15.53 -1.65 6.39
N MET A 211 -14.49 -1.06 7.00
CA MET A 211 -13.17 -1.69 7.14
C MET A 211 -13.00 -2.38 8.49
N LEU A 212 -12.48 -3.61 8.47
CA LEU A 212 -11.98 -4.29 9.67
C LEU A 212 -10.69 -3.60 10.15
N TYR A 213 -10.79 -2.87 11.25
CA TYR A 213 -9.64 -2.28 11.94
C TYR A 213 -8.78 -3.40 12.58
N MET A 214 -7.47 -3.41 12.33
CA MET A 214 -6.54 -4.33 12.99
C MET A 214 -5.16 -3.69 13.24
N THR A 215 -4.41 -4.22 14.21
CA THR A 215 -2.95 -4.05 14.25
C THR A 215 -2.30 -5.39 13.87
N TRP A 216 -1.58 -6.04 14.78
CA TRP A 216 -0.90 -7.32 14.57
C TRP A 216 -0.82 -8.10 15.89
N SER A 217 -0.53 -9.40 15.79
CA SER A 217 -0.30 -10.26 16.96
C SER A 217 1.10 -10.89 16.99
N ASN A 218 1.85 -10.76 15.89
CA ASN A 218 3.23 -11.19 15.70
C ASN A 218 3.91 -10.09 14.86
N GLY A 219 5.05 -9.57 15.29
CA GLY A 219 5.74 -8.47 14.61
C GLY A 219 7.17 -8.85 14.25
N SER A 220 7.54 -8.66 12.98
CA SER A 220 8.88 -8.96 12.47
C SER A 220 9.99 -8.05 13.03
N LEU A 221 9.63 -6.82 13.40
CA LEU A 221 10.56 -5.72 13.74
C LEU A 221 11.59 -5.43 12.63
N ASP A 222 11.25 -5.73 11.38
CA ASP A 222 12.09 -5.45 10.19
C ASP A 222 12.45 -3.97 10.01
N TRP A 223 11.55 -3.06 10.40
CA TRP A 223 11.78 -1.61 10.41
C TRP A 223 12.81 -1.15 11.45
N ASP A 224 13.13 -1.97 12.46
CA ASP A 224 14.10 -1.60 13.50
C ASP A 224 15.54 -1.71 12.98
N SER A 225 16.38 -0.76 13.40
CA SER A 225 17.80 -0.71 13.03
C SER A 225 18.60 -1.99 13.31
N SER A 226 18.15 -2.83 14.23
CA SER A 226 18.77 -4.13 14.53
C SER A 226 18.54 -5.17 13.43
N ALA A 227 17.42 -5.11 12.70
CA ALA A 227 17.02 -6.03 11.64
C ALA A 227 17.39 -5.55 10.22
N ARG A 228 17.76 -4.28 10.07
CA ARG A 228 18.23 -3.72 8.80
C ARG A 228 19.37 -4.57 8.19
N ASP A 229 19.20 -4.89 6.90
CA ASP A 229 20.14 -5.65 6.07
C ASP A 229 20.46 -7.06 6.65
N LYS A 230 19.52 -7.64 7.44
CA LYS A 230 19.66 -8.91 8.17
C LYS A 230 18.37 -9.75 8.12
N PRO A 231 18.09 -10.45 7.00
CA PRO A 231 16.89 -11.27 6.86
C PRO A 231 16.73 -12.32 7.99
N GLU A 232 17.83 -12.85 8.53
CA GLU A 232 17.82 -13.83 9.61
C GLU A 232 17.25 -13.28 10.93
N VAL A 233 17.34 -11.96 11.16
CA VAL A 233 16.72 -11.30 12.31
C VAL A 233 15.21 -11.20 12.14
N VAL A 234 14.74 -10.88 10.93
CA VAL A 234 13.30 -10.86 10.57
C VAL A 234 12.70 -12.25 10.78
N ILE A 235 13.32 -13.28 10.21
CA ILE A 235 12.89 -14.69 10.33
C ILE A 235 12.81 -15.09 11.80
N ARG A 236 13.87 -14.86 12.57
CA ARG A 236 13.94 -15.23 14.00
C ARG A 236 12.85 -14.53 14.81
N ASN A 237 12.65 -13.23 14.63
CA ASN A 237 11.64 -12.47 15.37
C ASN A 237 10.21 -12.99 15.11
N VAL A 238 9.87 -13.31 13.85
CA VAL A 238 8.55 -13.88 13.51
C VAL A 238 8.39 -15.28 14.10
N MET A 239 9.40 -16.16 13.93
CA MET A 239 9.33 -17.56 14.39
C MET A 239 9.28 -17.68 15.93
N GLU A 240 10.01 -16.85 16.67
CA GLU A 240 9.95 -16.80 18.15
C GLU A 240 8.56 -16.43 18.69
N GLN A 241 7.73 -15.75 17.89
CA GLN A 241 6.38 -15.29 18.24
C GLN A 241 5.28 -16.10 17.52
N LEU A 242 5.62 -17.16 16.77
CA LEU A 242 4.67 -17.86 15.90
C LEU A 242 3.61 -18.63 16.71
N HIS A 243 2.33 -18.41 16.41
CA HIS A 243 1.22 -19.06 17.10
C HIS A 243 -0.01 -19.26 16.17
N PRO A 244 -0.94 -20.17 16.50
CA PRO A 244 -2.22 -20.30 15.79
C PRO A 244 -2.95 -18.97 15.63
N GLY A 245 -3.36 -18.63 14.40
CA GLY A 245 -4.05 -17.38 14.09
C GLY A 245 -3.16 -16.13 14.11
N ALA A 246 -1.84 -16.25 14.00
CA ALA A 246 -0.96 -15.08 14.02
C ALA A 246 -1.28 -14.11 12.86
N ASN A 247 -1.40 -12.83 13.18
CA ASN A 247 -1.38 -11.73 12.23
C ASN A 247 0.05 -11.18 12.22
N ILE A 248 0.80 -11.49 11.16
CA ILE A 248 2.24 -11.20 11.03
C ILE A 248 2.40 -9.86 10.33
N LEU A 249 2.88 -8.85 11.06
CA LEU A 249 3.32 -7.56 10.51
C LEU A 249 4.73 -7.68 9.94
N MET A 250 4.86 -7.25 8.69
CA MET A 250 6.10 -6.98 7.96
C MET A 250 5.96 -5.66 7.17
N HIS A 251 7.02 -5.16 6.55
CA HIS A 251 7.00 -3.97 5.69
C HIS A 251 7.66 -4.25 4.33
N GLU A 252 7.31 -3.46 3.30
CA GLU A 252 8.07 -3.47 2.03
C GLU A 252 9.49 -2.92 2.24
N LEU A 253 10.46 -3.82 2.45
CA LEU A 253 11.88 -3.52 2.72
C LEU A 253 12.76 -4.61 2.06
N PRO A 254 13.99 -4.31 1.60
CA PRO A 254 14.83 -5.28 0.89
C PRO A 254 15.08 -6.55 1.71
N TRP A 255 15.54 -6.40 2.95
CA TRP A 255 15.82 -7.52 3.85
C TRP A 255 14.56 -8.27 4.32
N THR A 256 13.37 -7.71 4.12
CA THR A 256 12.10 -8.43 4.32
C THR A 256 11.77 -9.30 3.12
N ALA A 257 12.03 -8.82 1.89
CA ALA A 257 11.92 -9.64 0.68
C ALA A 257 12.96 -10.78 0.70
N ASP A 258 14.22 -10.48 1.05
CA ASP A 258 15.29 -11.49 1.19
C ASP A 258 14.98 -12.55 2.26
N ALA A 259 14.19 -12.20 3.29
CA ALA A 259 13.78 -13.11 4.36
C ALA A 259 12.61 -14.02 3.99
N LEU A 260 11.81 -13.66 2.98
CA LEU A 260 10.44 -14.14 2.87
C LEU A 260 10.34 -15.63 2.51
N ASP A 261 11.13 -16.10 1.54
CA ASP A 261 11.13 -17.50 1.07
C ASP A 261 11.52 -18.48 2.21
N GLU A 262 12.61 -18.19 2.91
CA GLU A 262 13.02 -18.99 4.07
C GLU A 262 12.00 -18.88 5.23
N LEU A 263 11.41 -17.70 5.45
CA LEU A 263 10.37 -17.53 6.48
C LEU A 263 9.13 -18.38 6.18
N LEU A 264 8.58 -18.29 4.96
CA LEU A 264 7.38 -19.03 4.59
C LEU A 264 7.64 -20.53 4.60
N THR A 265 8.80 -20.97 4.08
CA THR A 265 9.28 -22.36 4.19
C THR A 265 9.28 -22.87 5.64
N LYS A 266 9.76 -22.06 6.61
CA LYS A 266 9.74 -22.45 8.04
C LYS A 266 8.33 -22.49 8.63
N ILE A 267 7.46 -21.55 8.26
CA ILE A 267 6.06 -21.52 8.70
C ILE A 267 5.30 -22.77 8.20
N GLU A 268 5.53 -23.16 6.94
CA GLU A 268 4.98 -24.39 6.35
C GLU A 268 5.57 -25.67 6.98
N ALA A 269 6.88 -25.69 7.27
CA ALA A 269 7.53 -26.80 7.97
C ALA A 269 7.00 -27.00 9.39
N GLU A 270 6.62 -25.92 10.07
CA GLU A 270 5.85 -25.97 11.32
C GLU A 270 4.39 -26.45 11.11
N GLY A 271 3.92 -26.62 9.88
CA GLY A 271 2.57 -27.10 9.57
C GLY A 271 1.50 -26.01 9.74
N TYR A 272 1.83 -24.75 9.46
CA TYR A 272 0.86 -23.68 9.30
C TYR A 272 0.47 -23.49 7.82
N LEU A 273 -0.77 -23.04 7.60
CA LEU A 273 -1.26 -22.58 6.31
C LEU A 273 -1.36 -21.05 6.28
N PHE A 274 -1.40 -20.46 5.09
CA PHE A 274 -1.65 -19.03 4.92
C PHE A 274 -3.15 -18.75 4.82
N ILE A 275 -3.62 -17.72 5.55
CA ILE A 275 -5.00 -17.26 5.52
C ILE A 275 -5.21 -16.42 4.25
N ASP A 276 -6.16 -16.85 3.41
CA ASP A 276 -6.69 -16.01 2.33
C ASP A 276 -7.52 -14.86 2.94
N PRO A 277 -7.13 -13.58 2.73
CA PRO A 277 -7.84 -12.44 3.29
C PRO A 277 -9.31 -12.36 2.91
N GLU A 278 -9.72 -12.81 1.72
CA GLU A 278 -11.13 -12.76 1.30
C GLU A 278 -12.04 -13.71 2.10
N THR A 279 -11.43 -14.69 2.77
CA THR A 279 -12.13 -15.60 3.71
C THR A 279 -12.27 -15.03 5.13
N ILE A 280 -11.80 -13.81 5.40
CA ILE A 280 -11.95 -13.15 6.70
C ILE A 280 -13.35 -12.51 6.80
N ALA A 281 -14.05 -12.76 7.91
CA ALA A 281 -15.26 -12.05 8.27
C ALA A 281 -14.94 -10.60 8.68
N ILE A 282 -15.62 -9.63 8.06
CA ILE A 282 -15.46 -8.18 8.27
C ILE A 282 -16.44 -7.64 9.33
N THR A 283 -17.24 -8.51 9.95
CA THR A 283 -18.26 -8.16 10.96
C THR A 283 -17.72 -8.24 12.38
N ASP A 284 -18.20 -7.36 13.26
CA ASP A 284 -18.07 -7.45 14.73
C ASP A 284 -18.71 -8.75 15.29
#